data_AF-A0A812T6Y5-F1
#
_entry.id   AF-A0A812T6Y5-F1
#
_cell.length_a   1.000
_cell.length_b   1.000
_cell.length_c   1.000
_cell.angle_alpha   90.00
_cell.angle_beta   90.00
_cell.angle_gamma   90.00
#
_symmetry.space_group_name_H-M   'P 1'
#
loop_
_entity.id
_entity.type
_entity.pdbx_description
1 polymer ?
#
loop_
_entity_poly.entity_id
_entity_poly.type
_entity_poly.pdbx_seq_one_letter_code
_entity_poly.pdbx_strand_id
1 'polypeptide(L)'
;MSKLQLSCQQLRREVDQAKTSLVAETAGKASAVAQLAQERESVASLRKSLAEQQKLVAQIGEQSAGLAAKVQDLESQLKHAEGSKIAERDSQVTRLKSQSAGQVRESEELRKQLKQAVDEQQQAHEKAKVWQQHVQDAQDKLADLTLELETLRRSRDDERQTVALQPEATDDLEATRSIDWSALEERQMRARPGVSRSVIVRRSLGPLTSAPLNTVVGVGSPGVPPPTFKSMAVPMPAQAAQ
;
A
#
# COMPACT_ATOMS: atom_id res chain seq x y z
N MET A 1 -83.86 -116.91 -6.94
CA MET A 1 -84.26 -115.50 -7.18
C MET A 1 -83.61 -114.51 -6.19
N SER A 2 -83.51 -114.79 -4.89
CA SER A 2 -83.03 -113.84 -3.86
C SER A 2 -81.55 -113.42 -3.95
N LYS A 3 -80.63 -114.32 -4.30
CA LYS A 3 -79.18 -114.02 -4.36
C LYS A 3 -78.80 -112.97 -5.41
N LEU A 4 -79.45 -113.01 -6.58
CA LEU A 4 -79.20 -112.05 -7.66
C LEU A 4 -79.67 -110.63 -7.29
N GLN A 5 -80.80 -110.54 -6.58
CA GLN A 5 -81.40 -109.28 -6.14
C GLN A 5 -80.54 -108.59 -5.07
N LEU A 6 -80.00 -109.38 -4.12
CA LEU A 6 -79.02 -108.93 -3.13
C LEU A 6 -77.72 -108.45 -3.78
N SER A 7 -77.20 -109.20 -4.76
CA SER A 7 -76.01 -108.81 -5.52
C SER A 7 -76.22 -107.51 -6.32
N CYS A 8 -77.38 -107.31 -6.95
CA CYS A 8 -77.70 -106.07 -7.64
C CYS A 8 -77.82 -104.87 -6.67
N GLN A 9 -78.34 -105.06 -5.46
CA GLN A 9 -78.35 -104.00 -4.44
C GLN A 9 -76.95 -103.68 -3.92
N GLN A 10 -76.09 -104.69 -3.74
CA GLN A 10 -74.69 -104.51 -3.34
C GLN A 10 -73.93 -103.67 -4.37
N LEU A 11 -74.00 -104.03 -5.65
CA LEU A 11 -73.35 -103.31 -6.75
C LEU A 11 -73.82 -101.85 -6.84
N ARG A 12 -75.11 -101.58 -6.63
CA ARG A 12 -75.61 -100.19 -6.59
C ARG A 12 -74.98 -99.40 -5.46
N ARG A 13 -74.88 -99.97 -4.26
CA ARG A 13 -74.22 -99.32 -3.12
C ARG A 13 -72.74 -99.05 -3.38
N GLU A 14 -72.03 -100.03 -3.95
CA GLU A 14 -70.62 -99.88 -4.30
C GLU A 14 -70.41 -98.80 -5.38
N VAL A 15 -71.28 -98.73 -6.39
CA VAL A 15 -71.26 -97.68 -7.41
C VAL A 15 -71.56 -96.31 -6.81
N ASP A 16 -72.58 -96.20 -5.96
CA ASP A 16 -72.93 -94.93 -5.32
C ASP A 16 -71.82 -94.47 -4.35
N GLN A 17 -71.17 -95.41 -3.64
CA GLN A 17 -70.00 -95.13 -2.81
C GLN A 17 -68.80 -94.71 -3.64
N ALA A 18 -68.50 -95.39 -4.76
CA ALA A 18 -67.42 -95.01 -5.65
C ALA A 18 -67.66 -93.62 -6.28
N LYS A 19 -68.91 -93.29 -6.62
CA LYS A 19 -69.29 -91.96 -7.11
C LYS A 19 -69.08 -90.90 -6.05
N THR A 20 -69.54 -91.11 -4.82
CA THR A 20 -69.35 -90.12 -3.75
C THR A 20 -67.87 -89.95 -3.40
N SER A 21 -67.08 -91.02 -3.40
CA SER A 21 -65.62 -90.95 -3.23
C SER A 21 -64.95 -90.18 -4.36
N LEU A 22 -65.31 -90.43 -5.62
CA LEU A 22 -64.76 -89.69 -6.77
C LEU A 22 -65.14 -88.21 -6.73
N VAL A 23 -66.38 -87.89 -6.35
CA VAL A 23 -66.84 -86.49 -6.19
C VAL A 23 -66.08 -85.80 -5.06
N ALA A 24 -65.87 -86.46 -3.93
CA ALA A 24 -65.08 -85.92 -2.83
C ALA A 24 -63.61 -85.70 -3.23
N GLU A 25 -63.01 -86.64 -3.96
CA GLU A 25 -61.63 -86.53 -4.43
C GLU A 25 -61.48 -85.40 -5.47
N THR A 26 -62.41 -85.28 -6.42
CA THR A 26 -62.40 -84.20 -7.42
C THR A 26 -62.63 -82.83 -6.78
N ALA A 27 -63.50 -82.73 -5.77
CA ALA A 27 -63.68 -81.51 -4.99
C ALA A 27 -62.41 -81.15 -4.19
N GLY A 28 -61.76 -82.12 -3.56
CA GLY A 28 -60.48 -81.94 -2.87
C GLY A 28 -59.37 -81.45 -3.81
N LYS A 29 -59.26 -82.06 -4.99
CA LYS A 29 -58.32 -81.64 -6.04
C LYS A 29 -58.63 -80.23 -6.56
N ALA A 30 -59.90 -79.90 -6.79
CA ALA A 30 -60.30 -78.56 -7.23
C ALA A 30 -59.95 -77.49 -6.17
N SER A 31 -60.16 -77.80 -4.89
CA SER A 31 -59.78 -76.92 -3.77
C SER A 31 -58.26 -76.71 -3.70
N ALA A 32 -57.47 -77.78 -3.83
CA ALA A 32 -56.01 -77.69 -3.85
C ALA A 32 -55.50 -76.87 -5.05
N VAL A 33 -56.11 -77.02 -6.22
CA VAL A 33 -55.78 -76.21 -7.42
C VAL A 33 -56.10 -74.73 -7.19
N ALA A 34 -57.22 -74.41 -6.55
CA ALA A 34 -57.58 -73.03 -6.23
C ALA A 34 -56.59 -72.38 -5.23
N GLN A 35 -56.19 -73.13 -4.19
CA GLN A 35 -55.16 -72.66 -3.24
C GLN A 35 -53.82 -72.42 -3.94
N LEU A 36 -53.40 -73.33 -4.80
CA LEU A 36 -52.14 -73.21 -5.54
C LEU A 36 -52.17 -72.01 -6.52
N ALA A 37 -53.33 -71.71 -7.11
CA ALA A 37 -53.50 -70.50 -7.93
C ALA A 37 -53.36 -69.22 -7.08
N GLN A 38 -53.96 -69.17 -5.90
CA GLN A 38 -53.86 -68.04 -4.97
C GLN A 38 -52.43 -67.83 -4.46
N GLU A 39 -51.72 -68.90 -4.11
CA GLU A 39 -50.32 -68.83 -3.70
C GLU A 39 -49.40 -68.37 -4.83
N ARG A 40 -49.68 -68.80 -6.07
CA ARG A 40 -48.92 -68.31 -7.24
C ARG A 40 -49.12 -66.81 -7.46
N GLU A 41 -50.32 -66.30 -7.24
CA GLU A 41 -50.61 -64.88 -7.34
C GLU A 41 -49.92 -64.07 -6.23
N SER A 42 -49.93 -64.57 -4.99
CA SER A 42 -49.22 -63.93 -3.88
C SER A 42 -47.70 -63.95 -4.08
N VAL A 43 -47.13 -65.04 -4.61
CA VAL A 43 -45.71 -65.10 -4.97
C VAL A 43 -45.39 -64.11 -6.09
N ALA A 44 -46.27 -63.95 -7.07
CA ALA A 44 -46.08 -62.98 -8.15
C ALA A 44 -46.11 -61.53 -7.64
N SER A 45 -47.01 -61.18 -6.71
CA SER A 45 -47.08 -59.85 -6.11
C SER A 45 -45.86 -59.56 -5.22
N LEU A 46 -45.44 -60.52 -4.40
CA LEU A 46 -44.24 -60.40 -3.57
C LEU A 46 -42.97 -60.22 -4.42
N ARG A 47 -42.85 -60.95 -5.54
CA ARG A 47 -41.72 -60.76 -6.48
C ARG A 47 -41.67 -59.36 -7.08
N LYS A 48 -42.83 -58.79 -7.42
CA LYS A 48 -42.91 -57.41 -7.92
C LYS A 48 -42.46 -56.41 -6.85
N SER A 49 -42.97 -56.54 -5.62
CA SER A 49 -42.58 -55.67 -4.51
C SER A 49 -41.09 -55.78 -4.19
N LEU A 50 -40.52 -57.00 -4.21
CA LEU A 50 -39.07 -57.20 -4.04
C LEU A 50 -38.26 -56.48 -5.11
N ALA A 51 -38.67 -56.57 -6.39
CA ALA A 51 -37.97 -55.90 -7.49
C ALA A 51 -38.04 -54.37 -7.36
N GLU A 52 -39.18 -53.82 -6.94
CA GLU A 52 -39.35 -52.39 -6.67
C GLU A 52 -38.46 -51.93 -5.51
N GLN A 53 -38.39 -52.69 -4.43
CA GLN A 53 -37.49 -52.38 -3.30
C GLN A 53 -36.02 -52.44 -3.71
N GLN A 54 -35.61 -53.44 -4.49
CA GLN A 54 -34.24 -53.51 -5.02
C GLN A 54 -33.89 -52.29 -5.86
N LYS A 55 -34.83 -51.83 -6.69
CA LYS A 55 -34.67 -50.61 -7.49
C LYS A 55 -34.53 -49.36 -6.61
N LEU A 56 -35.34 -49.22 -5.56
CA LEU A 56 -35.24 -48.11 -4.62
C LEU A 56 -33.90 -48.12 -3.87
N VAL A 57 -33.44 -49.29 -3.43
CA VAL A 57 -32.13 -49.45 -2.77
C VAL A 57 -31.00 -49.03 -3.71
N ALA A 58 -31.05 -49.43 -4.98
CA ALA A 58 -30.06 -49.00 -5.97
C ALA A 58 -30.06 -47.48 -6.17
N GLN A 59 -31.23 -46.86 -6.31
CA GLN A 59 -31.36 -45.40 -6.46
C GLN A 59 -30.84 -44.64 -5.24
N ILE A 60 -31.16 -45.11 -4.03
CA ILE A 60 -30.65 -44.52 -2.79
C ILE A 60 -29.12 -44.66 -2.73
N GLY A 61 -28.58 -45.82 -3.15
CA GLY A 61 -27.14 -46.05 -3.26
C GLY A 61 -26.45 -45.05 -4.20
N GLU A 62 -26.99 -44.85 -5.40
CA GLU A 62 -26.49 -43.87 -6.37
C GLU A 62 -26.55 -42.44 -5.84
N GLN A 63 -27.67 -42.05 -5.23
CA GLN A 63 -27.83 -40.72 -4.63
C GLN A 63 -26.85 -40.49 -3.48
N SER A 64 -26.68 -41.48 -2.61
CA SER A 64 -25.73 -41.44 -1.51
C SER A 64 -24.29 -41.28 -2.01
N ALA A 65 -23.88 -42.07 -3.02
CA ALA A 65 -22.57 -41.95 -3.64
C ALA A 65 -22.35 -40.58 -4.28
N GLY A 66 -23.36 -40.05 -4.99
CA GLY A 66 -23.31 -38.72 -5.59
C GLY A 66 -23.20 -37.59 -4.54
N LEU A 67 -23.90 -37.71 -3.42
CA LEU A 67 -23.78 -36.77 -2.30
C LEU A 67 -22.41 -36.85 -1.64
N ALA A 68 -21.88 -38.06 -1.41
CA ALA A 68 -20.54 -38.25 -0.86
C ALA A 68 -19.46 -37.61 -1.74
N ALA A 69 -19.55 -37.76 -3.06
CA ALA A 69 -18.64 -37.12 -4.00
C ALA A 69 -18.73 -35.59 -3.94
N LYS A 70 -19.94 -35.02 -3.83
CA LYS A 70 -20.13 -33.57 -3.66
C LYS A 70 -19.54 -33.05 -2.35
N VAL A 71 -19.70 -33.79 -1.26
CA VAL A 71 -19.09 -33.43 0.03
C VAL A 71 -17.56 -33.39 -0.10
N GLN A 72 -16.96 -34.41 -0.71
CA GLN A 72 -15.51 -34.46 -0.92
C GLN A 72 -15.01 -33.30 -1.81
N ASP A 73 -15.73 -32.97 -2.89
CA ASP A 73 -15.41 -31.83 -3.75
C ASP A 73 -15.47 -30.51 -2.97
N LEU A 74 -16.55 -30.27 -2.23
CA LEU A 74 -16.70 -29.06 -1.41
C LEU A 74 -15.64 -28.94 -0.32
N GLU A 75 -15.27 -30.04 0.34
CA GLU A 75 -14.17 -30.06 1.31
C GLU A 75 -12.83 -29.70 0.65
N SER A 76 -12.59 -30.17 -0.57
CA SER A 76 -11.37 -29.85 -1.33
C SER A 76 -11.33 -28.37 -1.73
N GLN A 77 -12.48 -27.83 -2.18
CA GLN A 77 -12.62 -26.41 -2.52
C GLN A 77 -12.44 -25.52 -1.31
N LEU A 78 -12.99 -25.90 -0.16
CA LEU A 78 -12.83 -25.17 1.09
C LEU A 78 -11.35 -25.11 1.50
N LYS A 79 -10.66 -26.25 1.53
CA LYS A 79 -9.21 -26.31 1.84
C LYS A 79 -8.39 -25.45 0.90
N HIS A 80 -8.68 -25.48 -0.40
CA HIS A 80 -7.97 -24.67 -1.38
C HIS A 80 -8.24 -23.17 -1.19
N ALA A 81 -9.49 -22.79 -0.98
CA ALA A 81 -9.89 -21.41 -0.76
C ALA A 81 -9.30 -20.83 0.53
N GLU A 82 -9.31 -21.60 1.62
CA GLU A 82 -8.68 -21.23 2.89
C GLU A 82 -7.16 -21.08 2.72
N GLY A 83 -6.50 -22.07 2.09
CA GLY A 83 -5.07 -22.01 1.82
C GLY A 83 -4.68 -20.81 0.95
N SER A 84 -5.42 -20.55 -0.12
CA SER A 84 -5.17 -19.41 -1.02
C SER A 84 -5.37 -18.07 -0.31
N LYS A 85 -6.43 -17.91 0.48
CA LYS A 85 -6.70 -16.67 1.22
C LYS A 85 -5.67 -16.41 2.31
N ILE A 86 -5.21 -17.47 2.99
CA ILE A 86 -4.15 -17.36 3.99
C ILE A 86 -2.86 -16.90 3.32
N ALA A 87 -2.45 -17.54 2.23
CA ALA A 87 -1.24 -17.17 1.48
C ALA A 87 -1.30 -15.73 0.95
N GLU A 88 -2.46 -15.30 0.43
CA GLU A 88 -2.67 -13.92 -0.01
C GLU A 88 -2.52 -12.92 1.14
N ARG A 89 -3.15 -13.19 2.30
CA ARG A 89 -3.05 -12.33 3.48
C ARG A 89 -1.61 -12.27 4.01
N ASP A 90 -0.89 -13.38 4.03
CA ASP A 90 0.51 -13.41 4.46
C ASP A 90 1.42 -12.59 3.53
N SER A 91 1.17 -12.66 2.22
CA SER A 91 1.86 -11.83 1.23
C SER A 91 1.56 -10.35 1.43
N GLN A 92 0.30 -10.00 1.72
CA GLN A 92 -0.12 -8.63 1.99
C GLN A 92 0.52 -8.09 3.27
N VAL A 93 0.55 -8.87 4.35
CA VAL A 93 1.20 -8.50 5.61
C VAL A 93 2.70 -8.27 5.41
N THR A 94 3.36 -9.14 4.66
CA THR A 94 4.79 -9.00 4.35
C THR A 94 5.07 -7.72 3.57
N ARG A 95 4.24 -7.42 2.55
CA ARG A 95 4.33 -6.19 1.78
C ARG A 95 4.14 -4.95 2.65
N LEU A 96 3.10 -4.92 3.47
CA LEU A 96 2.83 -3.78 4.37
C LEU A 96 3.95 -3.57 5.40
N LYS A 97 4.51 -4.65 5.95
CA LYS A 97 5.69 -4.58 6.83
C LYS A 97 6.88 -3.97 6.11
N SER A 98 7.17 -4.40 4.88
CA SER A 98 8.27 -3.86 4.09
C SER A 98 8.08 -2.37 3.76
N GLN A 99 6.86 -1.97 3.43
CA GLN A 99 6.51 -0.58 3.15
C GLN A 99 6.65 0.31 4.39
N SER A 100 6.13 -0.15 5.53
CA SER A 100 6.28 0.54 6.82
C SER A 100 7.76 0.70 7.20
N ALA A 101 8.56 -0.36 7.07
CA ALA A 101 10.00 -0.29 7.33
C ALA A 101 10.72 0.69 6.39
N GLY A 102 10.32 0.77 5.12
CA GLY A 102 10.82 1.78 4.18
C GLY A 102 10.49 3.20 4.62
N GLN A 103 9.23 3.47 4.97
CA GLN A 103 8.78 4.78 5.44
C GLN A 103 9.46 5.22 6.74
N VAL A 104 9.71 4.30 7.68
CA VAL A 104 10.47 4.60 8.90
C VAL A 104 11.90 5.03 8.56
N ARG A 105 12.58 4.30 7.66
CA ARG A 105 13.94 4.66 7.22
C ARG A 105 13.99 6.02 6.53
N GLU A 106 13.03 6.28 5.63
CA GLU A 106 12.91 7.59 4.98
C GLU A 106 12.68 8.71 6.01
N SER A 107 11.82 8.48 7.00
CA SER A 107 11.59 9.44 8.09
C SER A 107 12.82 9.68 8.94
N GLU A 108 13.59 8.63 9.28
CA GLU A 108 14.85 8.75 10.01
C GLU A 108 15.90 9.55 9.23
N GLU A 109 16.01 9.30 7.92
CA GLU A 109 16.95 10.01 7.06
C GLU A 109 16.58 11.49 6.93
N LEU A 110 15.30 11.81 6.74
CA LEU A 110 14.82 13.19 6.73
C LEU A 110 15.08 13.91 8.06
N ARG A 111 14.94 13.22 9.20
CA ARG A 111 15.29 13.80 10.51
C ARG A 111 16.77 14.10 10.64
N LYS A 112 17.65 13.23 10.12
CA LYS A 112 19.10 13.48 10.10
C LYS A 112 19.44 14.70 9.24
N GLN A 113 18.86 14.78 8.04
CA GLN A 113 19.06 15.92 7.14
C GLN A 113 18.56 17.23 7.77
N LEU A 114 17.38 17.21 8.40
CA LEU A 114 16.85 18.37 9.11
C LEU A 114 17.79 18.81 10.24
N LYS A 115 18.29 17.86 11.05
CA LYS A 115 19.23 18.16 12.13
C LYS A 115 20.51 18.82 11.59
N GLN A 116 21.07 18.26 10.51
CA GLN A 116 22.26 18.83 9.88
C GLN A 116 22.00 20.26 9.38
N ALA A 117 20.87 20.50 8.71
CA ALA A 117 20.52 21.83 8.23
C ALA A 117 20.36 22.85 9.37
N VAL A 118 19.79 22.44 10.51
CA VAL A 118 19.69 23.28 11.71
C VAL A 118 21.07 23.60 12.28
N ASP A 119 21.98 22.62 12.36
CA ASP A 119 23.34 22.84 12.84
C ASP A 119 24.11 23.79 11.90
N GLU A 120 23.96 23.64 10.58
CA GLU A 120 24.54 24.54 9.57
C GLU A 120 23.97 25.96 9.68
N GLN A 121 22.66 26.10 9.89
CA GLN A 121 22.01 27.39 10.13
C GLN A 121 22.55 28.06 11.40
N GLN A 122 22.72 27.30 12.49
CA GLN A 122 23.26 27.82 13.74
C GLN A 122 24.70 28.30 13.56
N GLN A 123 25.53 27.55 12.84
CA GLN A 123 26.91 27.97 12.53
C GLN A 123 26.93 29.23 11.67
N ALA A 124 26.05 29.35 10.69
CA ALA A 124 25.94 30.55 9.86
C ALA A 124 25.52 31.77 10.70
N HIS A 125 24.60 31.59 11.65
CA HIS A 125 24.17 32.63 12.57
C HIS A 125 25.30 33.09 13.50
N GLU A 126 26.08 32.16 14.07
CA GLU A 126 27.24 32.52 14.89
C GLU A 126 28.32 33.24 14.07
N LYS A 127 28.57 32.81 12.82
CA LYS A 127 29.46 33.56 11.92
C LYS A 127 28.93 34.97 11.65
N ALA A 128 27.62 35.14 11.44
CA ALA A 128 27.02 36.44 11.22
C ALA A 128 27.20 37.37 12.43
N LYS A 129 27.07 36.87 13.67
CA LYS A 129 27.37 37.64 14.89
C LYS A 129 28.82 38.09 14.94
N VAL A 130 29.77 37.21 14.62
CA VAL A 130 31.20 37.56 14.59
C VAL A 130 31.47 38.64 13.55
N TRP A 131 30.88 38.53 12.35
CA TRP A 131 30.96 39.58 11.34
C TRP A 131 30.35 40.90 11.79
N GLN A 132 29.21 40.87 12.49
CA GLN A 132 28.59 42.05 13.07
C GLN A 132 29.52 42.72 14.09
N GLN A 133 30.18 41.94 14.95
CA GLN A 133 31.16 42.47 15.90
C GLN A 133 32.34 43.12 15.17
N HIS A 134 32.89 42.48 14.14
CA HIS A 134 33.98 43.07 13.35
C HIS A 134 33.58 44.39 12.65
N VAL A 135 32.34 44.50 12.20
CA VAL A 135 31.81 45.75 11.64
C VAL A 135 31.73 46.83 12.73
N GLN A 136 31.24 46.50 13.92
CA GLN A 136 31.20 47.44 15.05
C GLN A 136 32.59 47.90 15.45
N ASP A 137 33.54 46.97 15.63
CA ASP A 137 34.93 47.30 15.97
C ASP A 137 35.58 48.21 14.91
N ALA A 138 35.24 48.01 13.63
CA ALA A 138 35.72 48.85 12.55
C ALA A 138 35.08 50.25 12.56
N GLN A 139 33.79 50.34 12.90
CA GLN A 139 33.09 51.62 13.07
C GLN A 139 33.66 52.42 14.24
N ASP A 140 33.93 51.77 15.37
CA ASP A 140 34.51 52.40 16.56
C ASP A 140 35.92 52.95 16.24
N LYS A 141 36.77 52.15 15.56
CA LYS A 141 38.08 52.62 15.09
C LYS A 141 38.01 53.79 14.13
N LEU A 142 37.01 53.82 13.23
CA LEU A 142 36.79 54.95 12.34
C LEU A 142 36.39 56.20 13.12
N ALA A 143 35.57 56.07 14.16
CA ALA A 143 35.21 57.17 15.05
C ALA A 143 36.43 57.72 15.79
N ASP A 144 37.26 56.84 16.37
CA ASP A 144 38.51 57.20 17.04
C ASP A 144 39.47 57.95 16.10
N LEU A 145 39.72 57.40 14.90
CA LEU A 145 40.56 58.05 13.89
C LEU A 145 39.98 59.39 13.41
N THR A 146 38.65 59.52 13.37
CA THR A 146 38.01 60.79 13.02
C THR A 146 38.23 61.83 14.12
N LEU A 147 38.13 61.44 15.39
CA LEU A 147 38.44 62.30 16.53
C LEU A 147 39.92 62.70 16.54
N GLU A 148 40.84 61.77 16.28
CA GLU A 148 42.27 62.06 16.14
C GLU A 148 42.56 63.05 14.99
N LEU A 149 41.89 62.90 13.85
CA LEU A 149 42.00 63.86 12.74
C LEU A 149 41.48 65.25 13.14
N GLU A 150 40.40 65.34 13.91
CA GLU A 150 39.87 66.60 14.41
C GLU A 150 40.80 67.27 15.43
N THR A 151 41.39 66.51 16.35
CA THR A 151 42.35 67.05 17.32
C THR A 151 43.63 67.52 16.65
N LEU A 152 44.15 66.76 15.67
CA LEU A 152 45.28 67.18 14.84
C LEU A 152 44.94 68.43 14.02
N ARG A 153 43.72 68.53 13.47
CA ARG A 153 43.27 69.74 12.77
C ARG A 153 43.25 70.96 13.68
N ARG A 154 42.73 70.82 14.91
CA ARG A 154 42.71 71.89 15.92
C ARG A 154 44.13 72.29 16.33
N SER A 155 44.98 71.33 16.68
CA SER A 155 46.39 71.57 17.01
C SER A 155 47.11 72.33 15.90
N ARG A 156 46.90 71.93 14.65
CA ARG A 156 47.48 72.61 13.47
C ARG A 156 46.91 74.02 13.29
N ASP A 157 45.62 74.24 13.56
CA ASP A 157 45.02 75.58 13.50
C ASP A 157 45.52 76.48 14.64
N ASP A 158 45.73 75.94 15.84
CA ASP A 158 46.33 76.65 16.97
C ASP A 158 47.78 77.03 16.67
N GLU A 159 48.59 76.12 16.12
CA GLU A 159 49.96 76.41 15.64
C GLU A 159 49.98 77.50 14.55
N ARG A 160 49.00 77.50 13.63
CA ARG A 160 48.89 78.57 12.63
C ARG A 160 48.53 79.90 13.28
N GLN A 161 47.68 79.90 14.31
CA GLN A 161 47.34 81.11 15.05
C GLN A 161 48.52 81.65 15.86
N THR A 162 49.33 80.78 16.49
CA THR A 162 50.54 81.22 17.21
C THR A 162 51.57 81.83 16.25
N VAL A 163 51.75 81.26 15.06
CA VAL A 163 52.58 81.85 13.99
C VAL A 163 51.99 83.19 13.52
N ALA A 164 50.67 83.28 13.32
CA ALA A 164 50.01 84.52 12.89
C ALA A 164 50.08 85.65 13.95
N LEU A 165 50.23 85.31 15.23
CA LEU A 165 50.36 86.25 16.34
C LEU A 165 51.82 86.60 16.70
N GLN A 166 52.81 86.11 15.94
CA GLN A 166 54.19 86.60 15.96
C GLN A 166 54.43 87.54 14.75
N PRO A 167 54.21 88.86 14.87
CA PRO A 167 54.71 89.80 13.89
C PRO A 167 56.16 90.10 14.26
N GLU A 168 57.12 89.40 13.67
CA GLU A 168 58.46 89.90 13.26
C GLU A 168 59.33 88.71 12.80
N ALA A 169 59.90 88.84 11.60
CA ALA A 169 60.79 87.93 10.89
C ALA A 169 60.17 86.68 10.25
N THR A 170 59.73 86.82 8.99
CA THR A 170 60.06 85.89 7.87
C THR A 170 59.46 86.40 6.55
N ASP A 171 59.91 87.57 6.09
CA ASP A 171 60.06 87.80 4.65
C ASP A 171 61.36 87.10 4.25
N ASP A 172 61.25 85.82 3.89
CA ASP A 172 62.22 85.00 3.14
C ASP A 172 61.99 83.55 3.54
N LEU A 173 61.05 82.86 2.89
CA LEU A 173 61.01 81.40 2.70
C LEU A 173 59.84 81.00 1.76
N GLU A 174 59.65 81.74 0.67
CA GLU A 174 58.95 81.21 -0.52
C GLU A 174 59.92 80.35 -1.33
N ALA A 175 60.37 79.24 -0.77
CA ALA A 175 61.05 78.19 -1.52
C ALA A 175 60.91 76.88 -0.75
N THR A 176 60.47 75.83 -1.45
CA THR A 176 60.43 74.43 -1.01
C THR A 176 59.27 73.99 -0.11
N ARG A 177 58.06 73.93 -0.69
CA ARG A 177 57.11 72.86 -0.30
C ARG A 177 56.13 72.47 -1.42
N SER A 178 56.69 72.13 -2.59
CA SER A 178 55.98 71.25 -3.51
C SER A 178 56.07 69.82 -2.94
N ILE A 179 55.04 69.41 -2.21
CA ILE A 179 54.84 68.00 -1.90
C ILE A 179 54.39 67.35 -3.21
N ASP A 180 55.24 66.51 -3.78
CA ASP A 180 54.93 65.73 -4.97
C ASP A 180 53.98 64.59 -4.58
N TRP A 181 52.68 64.85 -4.70
CA TRP A 181 51.59 63.91 -4.41
C TRP A 181 51.67 62.64 -5.26
N SER A 182 52.38 62.66 -6.39
CA SER A 182 52.53 61.55 -7.32
C SER A 182 53.33 60.38 -6.74
N ALA A 183 54.30 60.65 -5.86
CA ALA A 183 55.18 59.63 -5.29
C ALA A 183 54.55 58.85 -4.12
N LEU A 184 53.50 59.39 -3.48
CA LEU A 184 52.81 58.73 -2.36
C LEU A 184 51.75 57.74 -2.84
N GLU A 185 51.08 58.02 -3.96
CA GLU A 185 50.09 57.14 -4.59
C GLU A 185 50.74 55.82 -5.10
N GLU A 186 51.98 55.91 -5.59
CA GLU A 186 52.72 54.74 -6.11
C GLU A 186 53.16 53.75 -5.00
N ARG A 187 53.27 54.21 -3.74
CA ARG A 187 53.50 53.33 -2.57
C ARG A 187 52.23 52.66 -2.06
N GLN A 188 51.05 53.26 -2.27
CA GLN A 188 49.77 52.69 -1.81
C GLN A 188 49.30 51.52 -2.70
N MET A 189 49.76 51.45 -3.95
CA MET A 189 49.45 50.36 -4.88
C MET A 189 50.33 49.10 -4.71
N ARG A 190 51.47 49.18 -4.01
CA ARG A 190 52.37 48.04 -3.76
C ARG A 190 52.07 47.26 -2.48
N ALA A 191 51.30 47.81 -1.55
CA ALA A 191 50.95 47.16 -0.29
C ALA A 191 49.58 46.44 -0.35
N ARG A 192 49.33 45.66 -1.42
CA ARG A 192 48.24 44.68 -1.43
C ARG A 192 48.83 43.28 -1.17
N PRO A 193 48.72 42.73 0.05
CA PRO A 193 49.01 41.33 0.29
C PRO A 193 47.95 40.48 -0.42
N GLY A 194 48.41 39.66 -1.37
CA GLY A 194 47.83 38.36 -1.72
C GLY A 194 46.32 38.29 -1.95
N VAL A 195 45.83 38.80 -3.08
CA VAL A 195 44.64 38.19 -3.70
C VAL A 195 45.12 36.92 -4.39
N SER A 196 45.01 35.80 -3.68
CA SER A 196 45.16 34.46 -4.25
C SER A 196 44.16 34.30 -5.39
N ARG A 197 44.67 34.35 -6.62
CA ARG A 197 44.00 33.88 -7.83
C ARG A 197 43.74 32.38 -7.67
N SER A 198 42.53 32.01 -7.25
CA SER A 198 42.05 30.65 -7.51
C SER A 198 41.74 30.54 -9.00
N VAL A 199 42.54 29.69 -9.65
CA VAL A 199 42.37 29.31 -11.05
C VAL A 199 41.07 28.53 -11.18
N ILE A 200 40.06 29.13 -11.81
CA ILE A 200 38.90 28.39 -12.30
C ILE A 200 39.38 27.58 -13.51
N VAL A 201 39.62 26.29 -13.32
CA VAL A 201 39.79 25.33 -14.41
C VAL A 201 38.42 25.12 -15.05
N ARG A 202 38.10 25.92 -16.08
CA ARG A 202 37.05 25.58 -17.03
C ARG A 202 37.56 24.44 -17.92
N ARG A 203 37.16 23.21 -17.59
CA ARG A 203 37.15 22.11 -18.57
C ARG A 203 35.93 22.30 -19.47
N SER A 204 36.16 22.75 -20.69
CA SER A 204 35.17 22.71 -21.78
C SER A 204 35.78 22.00 -22.99
N LEU A 205 35.36 20.77 -23.21
CA LEU A 205 35.33 19.98 -24.45
C LEU A 205 34.10 19.09 -24.26
N GLY A 206 33.04 19.06 -25.06
CA GLY A 206 32.66 19.64 -26.34
C GLY A 206 31.22 19.14 -26.62
N PRO A 207 30.59 19.53 -27.75
CA PRO A 207 29.13 19.68 -27.86
C PRO A 207 28.43 18.56 -28.64
N LEU A 208 27.13 18.79 -28.94
CA LEU A 208 26.17 18.09 -29.83
C LEU A 208 25.10 17.30 -29.02
N THR A 209 23.78 17.45 -29.16
CA THR A 209 22.92 18.07 -30.18
C THR A 209 21.49 18.28 -29.62
N SER A 210 20.80 19.29 -30.19
CA SER A 210 19.35 19.37 -30.43
C SER A 210 18.36 19.38 -29.24
N ALA A 211 17.86 20.58 -28.95
CA ALA A 211 16.45 20.81 -28.61
C ALA A 211 15.56 20.61 -29.88
N PRO A 212 14.21 20.54 -29.78
CA PRO A 212 13.44 21.73 -29.44
C PRO A 212 12.29 21.52 -28.45
N LEU A 213 11.98 22.62 -27.76
CA LEU A 213 10.68 22.92 -27.18
C LEU A 213 9.61 22.93 -28.29
N ASN A 214 8.42 22.40 -27.99
CA ASN A 214 7.21 22.95 -28.58
C ASN A 214 6.04 22.91 -27.58
N THR A 215 5.46 24.09 -27.38
CA THR A 215 4.26 24.35 -26.60
C THR A 215 3.04 24.41 -27.51
N VAL A 216 1.95 23.78 -27.04
CA VAL A 216 0.55 24.22 -27.13
C VAL A 216 -0.27 23.86 -28.39
N VAL A 217 -1.45 23.29 -28.09
CA VAL A 217 -2.78 23.31 -28.74
C VAL A 217 -3.31 21.93 -29.14
N GLY A 218 -4.25 21.44 -28.32
CA GLY A 218 -5.58 21.08 -28.80
C GLY A 218 -5.85 19.64 -29.25
N VAL A 219 -7.00 19.17 -28.74
CA VAL A 219 -7.90 18.18 -29.36
C VAL A 219 -7.61 16.70 -29.06
N GLY A 220 -8.29 16.21 -28.02
CA GLY A 220 -9.15 15.02 -28.13
C GLY A 220 -8.50 13.65 -27.96
N SER A 221 -8.54 13.10 -26.74
CA SER A 221 -9.07 11.74 -26.47
C SER A 221 -8.99 11.36 -24.99
N PRO A 222 -9.86 10.42 -24.54
CA PRO A 222 -10.47 10.42 -23.22
C PRO A 222 -9.78 9.44 -22.25
N GLY A 223 -9.91 9.67 -20.95
CA GLY A 223 -9.78 8.56 -19.98
C GLY A 223 -9.03 8.81 -18.68
N VAL A 224 -8.69 10.06 -18.32
CA VAL A 224 -8.10 10.32 -17.00
C VAL A 224 -9.07 11.16 -16.17
N PRO A 225 -9.76 10.60 -15.17
CA PRO A 225 -10.55 11.41 -14.25
C PRO A 225 -9.61 12.26 -13.37
N PRO A 226 -9.92 13.54 -13.14
CA PRO A 226 -9.13 14.41 -12.27
C PRO A 226 -9.26 14.00 -10.79
N PRO A 227 -8.26 14.31 -9.95
CA PRO A 227 -8.33 14.03 -8.52
C PRO A 227 -9.39 14.89 -7.84
N THR A 228 -10.43 14.26 -7.29
CA THR A 228 -11.40 14.93 -6.42
C THR A 228 -10.75 15.23 -5.08
N PHE A 229 -10.57 16.52 -4.75
CA PHE A 229 -10.30 16.96 -3.38
C PHE A 229 -11.50 16.59 -2.50
N LYS A 230 -11.36 15.57 -1.65
CA LYS A 230 -12.33 15.30 -0.59
C LYS A 230 -12.15 16.36 0.50
N SER A 231 -13.13 17.25 0.56
CA SER A 231 -13.35 18.18 1.66
C SER A 231 -13.40 17.41 2.99
N MET A 232 -12.53 17.76 3.94
CA MET A 232 -12.59 17.23 5.29
C MET A 232 -13.76 17.90 6.03
N ALA A 233 -14.88 17.20 6.15
CA ALA A 233 -15.93 17.57 7.09
C ALA A 233 -15.50 17.18 8.51
N VAL A 234 -15.37 18.17 9.38
CA VAL A 234 -15.18 18.00 10.82
C VAL A 234 -16.53 17.57 11.43
N PRO A 235 -16.62 16.44 12.16
CA PRO A 235 -17.85 16.09 12.85
C PRO A 235 -18.04 16.98 14.08
N MET A 236 -19.15 17.73 14.11
CA MET A 236 -19.61 18.38 15.35
C MET A 236 -20.23 17.33 16.29
N PRO A 237 -20.00 17.43 17.61
CA PRO A 237 -20.65 16.56 18.59
C PRO A 237 -22.14 16.92 18.70
N ALA A 238 -23.01 15.91 18.56
CA ALA A 238 -24.42 16.05 18.86
C ALA A 238 -24.61 16.36 20.35
N GLN A 239 -25.13 17.54 20.65
CA GLN A 239 -25.63 17.86 21.99
C GLN A 239 -26.83 16.98 22.30
N ALA A 240 -26.76 16.30 23.44
CA ALA A 240 -27.84 15.55 24.02
C ALA A 240 -28.99 16.49 24.38
N ALA A 241 -30.17 16.25 23.82
CA ALA A 241 -31.42 16.78 24.36
C ALA A 241 -31.87 15.82 25.47
N GLN A 242 -31.86 16.31 26.70
CA GLN A 242 -32.77 15.89 27.77
C GLN A 242 -33.92 16.88 27.82
#